data_AF-A0A1Z4IJ83-F1
#
_entry.id   AF-A0A1Z4IJ83-F1
#
_cell.length_a   1.000
_cell.length_b   1.000
_cell.length_c   1.000
_cell.angle_alpha   90.00
_cell.angle_beta   90.00
_cell.angle_gamma   90.00
#
_symmetry.space_group_name_H-M   'P 1'
#
loop_
_entity.id
_entity.type
_entity.pdbx_description
1 polymer ?
#
loop_
_entity_poly.entity_id
_entity_poly.type
_entity_poly.pdbx_seq_one_letter_code
_entity_poly.pdbx_strand_id
1 'polypeptide(L)'
;MSNNNELIDKNQELRKQIKNYRDDYKVRFIRNQYTNNLIIALSIILTVLIAITGTSPAFKDVKNPWSAPLGVSASAWLGLISTTLVSIQRLYNIQEKIAFYPAYIVKAEELLEDFDSITNQEELESVRKQFKQMRADEALKRPIERSNI
;
A
#
# COMPACT_ATOMS: atom_id res chain seq x y z
N MET A 1 17.19 -22.95 38.49
CA MET A 1 16.12 -23.22 37.50
C MET A 1 15.55 -21.96 36.82
N SER A 2 16.17 -20.78 36.96
CA SER A 2 15.66 -19.52 36.36
C SER A 2 16.03 -19.30 34.88
N ASN A 3 17.07 -19.97 34.35
CA ASN A 3 17.61 -19.67 33.02
C ASN A 3 16.81 -20.24 31.83
N ASN A 4 16.18 -21.40 31.98
CA ASN A 4 15.47 -22.04 30.85
C ASN A 4 14.14 -21.33 30.54
N ASN A 5 13.41 -20.87 31.56
CA ASN A 5 12.15 -20.15 31.35
C ASN A 5 12.39 -18.79 30.67
N GLU A 6 13.46 -18.08 31.04
CA GLU A 6 13.80 -16.77 30.46
C GLU A 6 14.22 -16.87 28.98
N LEU A 7 14.86 -17.98 28.59
CA LEU A 7 15.19 -18.28 27.20
C LEU A 7 13.92 -18.61 26.38
N ILE A 8 13.03 -19.45 26.92
CA ILE A 8 11.77 -19.80 26.28
C ILE A 8 10.89 -18.56 26.09
N ASP A 9 10.79 -17.69 27.10
CA ASP A 9 9.99 -16.46 27.05
C ASP A 9 10.57 -15.45 26.04
N LYS A 10 11.90 -15.26 26.01
CA LYS A 10 12.56 -14.38 25.03
C LYS A 10 12.42 -14.89 23.59
N ASN A 11 12.34 -16.21 23.42
CA ASN A 11 12.13 -16.84 22.11
C ASN A 11 10.71 -16.61 21.62
N GLN A 12 9.71 -16.80 22.48
CA GLN A 12 8.32 -16.49 22.15
C GLN A 12 8.11 -15.00 21.83
N GLU A 13 8.80 -14.12 22.53
CA GLU A 13 8.77 -12.69 22.27
C GLU A 13 9.37 -12.33 20.90
N LEU A 14 10.49 -12.94 20.50
CA LEU A 14 11.06 -12.75 19.16
C LEU A 14 10.09 -13.22 18.06
N ARG A 15 9.49 -14.40 18.21
CA ARG A 15 8.48 -14.91 17.26
C ARG A 15 7.30 -13.96 17.15
N LYS A 16 6.83 -13.42 18.28
CA LYS A 16 5.74 -12.44 18.31
C LYS A 16 6.13 -11.14 17.61
N GLN A 17 7.35 -10.66 17.78
CA GLN A 17 7.85 -9.48 17.08
C GLN A 17 7.91 -9.67 15.56
N ILE A 18 8.43 -10.80 15.08
CA ILE A 18 8.48 -11.12 13.65
C ILE A 18 7.05 -11.23 13.09
N LYS A 19 6.14 -11.88 13.82
CA LYS A 19 4.73 -12.00 13.43
C LYS A 19 4.03 -10.64 13.34
N ASN A 20 4.16 -9.81 14.39
CA ASN A 20 3.57 -8.47 14.40
C ASN A 20 4.12 -7.61 13.26
N TYR A 21 5.43 -7.71 13.00
CA TYR A 21 6.07 -7.03 11.88
C TYR A 21 5.45 -7.44 10.54
N ARG A 22 5.31 -8.75 10.28
CA ARG A 22 4.65 -9.26 9.07
C ARG A 22 3.22 -8.77 8.95
N ASP A 23 2.44 -8.85 10.02
CA ASP A 23 1.01 -8.52 10.02
C ASP A 23 0.80 -7.02 9.77
N ASP A 24 1.61 -6.15 10.37
CA ASP A 24 1.63 -4.71 10.09
C ASP A 24 1.89 -4.42 8.60
N TYR A 25 2.82 -5.16 8.00
CA TYR A 25 3.16 -5.02 6.58
C TYR A 25 2.04 -5.52 5.66
N LYS A 26 1.36 -6.62 6.01
CA LYS A 26 0.17 -7.09 5.30
C LYS A 26 -0.93 -6.03 5.32
N VAL A 27 -1.19 -5.42 6.47
CA VAL A 27 -2.19 -4.35 6.61
C VAL A 27 -1.82 -3.15 5.73
N ARG A 28 -0.54 -2.72 5.75
CA ARG A 28 -0.06 -1.62 4.90
C ARG A 28 -0.18 -1.96 3.42
N PHE A 29 0.18 -3.17 3.00
CA PHE A 29 0.07 -3.63 1.63
C PHE A 29 -1.39 -3.61 1.16
N ILE A 30 -2.30 -4.25 1.90
CA ILE A 30 -3.73 -4.31 1.59
C ILE A 30 -4.32 -2.91 1.48
N ARG A 31 -3.99 -2.01 2.42
CA ARG A 31 -4.45 -0.63 2.38
C ARG A 31 -4.00 0.09 1.12
N ASN A 32 -2.72 0.01 0.76
CA ASN A 32 -2.21 0.68 -0.44
C ASN A 32 -2.78 0.05 -1.72
N GLN A 33 -2.96 -1.26 -1.76
CA GLN A 33 -3.63 -1.96 -2.87
C GLN A 33 -5.08 -1.50 -3.03
N TYR A 34 -5.83 -1.39 -1.92
CA TYR A 34 -7.20 -0.91 -1.92
C TYR A 34 -7.28 0.55 -2.41
N THR A 35 -6.42 1.43 -1.90
CA THR A 35 -6.34 2.83 -2.38
C THR A 35 -6.02 2.89 -3.87
N ASN A 36 -5.07 2.09 -4.35
CA ASN A 36 -4.74 2.03 -5.78
C ASN A 36 -5.94 1.59 -6.63
N ASN A 37 -6.62 0.51 -6.22
CA ASN A 37 -7.79 0.00 -6.92
C ASN A 37 -8.94 1.01 -6.92
N LEU A 38 -9.14 1.73 -5.82
CA LEU A 38 -10.15 2.78 -5.71
C LEU A 38 -9.83 3.95 -6.65
N ILE A 39 -8.57 4.38 -6.74
CA ILE A 39 -8.15 5.42 -7.68
C ILE A 39 -8.42 4.96 -9.12
N ILE A 40 -8.03 3.73 -9.48
CA ILE A 40 -8.26 3.16 -10.82
C ILE A 40 -9.77 3.14 -11.13
N ALA A 41 -10.59 2.65 -10.21
CA ALA A 41 -12.04 2.60 -10.39
C ALA A 41 -12.65 4.00 -10.60
N LEU A 42 -12.24 4.98 -9.78
CA LEU A 42 -12.67 6.37 -9.92
C LEU A 42 -12.22 6.96 -11.27
N SER A 43 -10.99 6.71 -11.71
CA SER A 43 -10.49 7.16 -13.01
C SER A 43 -11.30 6.59 -14.18
N ILE A 44 -11.70 5.31 -14.11
CA ILE A 44 -12.56 4.68 -15.13
C ILE A 44 -13.94 5.35 -15.15
N ILE A 45 -14.58 5.52 -13.98
CA ILE A 45 -15.88 6.19 -13.87
C ILE A 45 -15.80 7.61 -14.45
N LEU A 46 -14.75 8.35 -14.11
CA LEU A 46 -14.54 9.71 -14.59
C LEU A 46 -14.40 9.77 -16.12
N THR A 47 -13.65 8.82 -16.69
CA THR A 47 -13.46 8.72 -18.14
C THR A 47 -14.79 8.47 -18.85
N VAL A 48 -15.63 7.60 -18.30
CA VAL A 48 -16.99 7.34 -18.81
C VAL A 48 -17.86 8.60 -18.70
N LEU A 49 -17.79 9.34 -17.59
CA LEU A 49 -18.54 10.59 -17.41
C LEU A 49 -18.09 11.68 -18.40
N ILE A 50 -16.78 11.80 -18.66
CA ILE A 50 -16.23 12.71 -19.67
C ILE A 50 -16.76 12.33 -21.06
N ALA A 51 -16.78 11.04 -21.39
CA ALA A 51 -17.30 10.56 -22.66
C ALA A 51 -18.80 10.87 -22.81
N ILE A 52 -19.62 10.61 -21.78
CA ILE A 52 -21.06 10.89 -21.78
C ILE A 52 -21.31 12.40 -21.92
N THR A 53 -20.64 13.23 -21.14
CA THR A 53 -20.81 14.69 -21.19
C THR A 53 -20.34 15.28 -22.53
N GLY A 54 -19.26 14.73 -23.10
CA GLY A 54 -18.71 15.17 -24.39
C GLY A 54 -19.43 14.64 -25.63
N THR A 55 -20.23 13.57 -25.54
CA THR A 55 -20.90 12.94 -26.70
C THR A 55 -22.43 13.00 -26.65
N SER A 56 -23.04 13.21 -25.49
CA SER A 56 -24.50 13.18 -25.35
C SER A 56 -25.20 14.37 -26.05
N PRO A 57 -26.27 14.11 -26.82
CA PRO A 57 -27.10 15.15 -27.43
C PRO A 57 -27.71 16.12 -26.42
N ALA A 58 -27.95 15.68 -25.17
CA ALA A 58 -28.53 16.53 -24.11
C ALA A 58 -27.61 17.70 -23.71
N PHE A 59 -26.29 17.54 -23.88
CA PHE A 59 -25.29 18.58 -23.62
C PHE A 59 -24.81 19.28 -24.91
N LYS A 60 -25.40 18.92 -26.06
CA LYS A 60 -25.14 19.53 -27.37
C LYS A 60 -26.41 20.08 -28.00
N ASP A 61 -27.51 20.17 -27.24
CA ASP A 61 -28.80 20.56 -27.76
C ASP A 61 -28.80 22.04 -28.13
N VAL A 62 -28.67 22.31 -29.42
CA VAL A 62 -28.60 23.64 -30.02
C VAL A 62 -29.88 24.46 -29.73
N LYS A 63 -30.98 23.80 -29.33
CA LYS A 63 -32.25 24.47 -28.95
C LYS A 63 -32.22 25.04 -27.53
N ASN A 64 -31.35 24.55 -26.66
CA ASN A 64 -31.14 25.09 -25.32
C ASN A 64 -29.79 25.82 -25.27
N PRO A 65 -29.75 27.17 -25.25
CA PRO A 65 -28.50 27.94 -25.32
C PRO A 65 -27.56 27.69 -24.13
N TRP A 66 -28.04 27.07 -23.05
CA TRP A 66 -27.24 26.72 -21.89
C TRP A 66 -26.63 25.31 -21.94
N SER A 67 -27.12 24.42 -22.82
CA SER A 67 -26.71 23.01 -22.85
C SER A 67 -25.24 22.82 -23.22
N ALA A 68 -24.77 23.54 -24.25
CA ALA A 68 -23.39 23.51 -24.74
C ALA A 68 -22.36 24.06 -23.73
N PRO A 69 -22.54 25.26 -23.12
CA PRO A 69 -21.63 25.74 -22.08
C PRO A 69 -21.65 24.89 -20.79
N LEU A 70 -22.79 24.25 -20.45
CA LEU A 70 -22.86 23.29 -19.34
C LEU A 70 -22.09 22.00 -19.65
N GLY A 71 -22.16 21.48 -20.87
CA GLY A 71 -21.38 20.31 -21.30
C GLY A 71 -19.86 20.57 -21.29
N VAL A 72 -19.44 21.73 -21.82
CA VAL A 72 -18.02 22.13 -21.84
C VAL A 72 -17.50 22.34 -20.41
N SER A 73 -18.24 23.04 -19.54
CA SER A 73 -17.82 23.27 -18.15
C SER A 73 -17.76 21.97 -17.34
N ALA A 74 -18.74 21.06 -17.48
CA ALA A 74 -18.72 19.77 -16.81
C ALA A 74 -17.51 18.91 -17.23
N SER A 75 -17.20 18.88 -18.53
CA SER A 75 -16.03 18.16 -19.05
C SER A 75 -14.70 18.72 -18.52
N ALA A 76 -14.59 20.04 -18.38
CA ALA A 76 -13.40 20.70 -17.83
C ALA A 76 -13.19 20.38 -16.34
N TRP A 77 -14.26 20.40 -15.53
CA TRP A 77 -14.20 20.00 -14.12
C TRP A 77 -13.81 18.53 -13.95
N LEU A 78 -14.34 17.64 -14.78
CA LEU A 78 -13.94 16.23 -14.78
C LEU A 78 -12.47 16.05 -15.20
N GLY A 79 -11.98 16.79 -16.20
CA GLY A 79 -10.56 16.78 -16.58
C GLY A 79 -9.63 17.20 -15.43
N LEU A 80 -10.02 18.22 -14.65
CA LEU A 80 -9.28 18.65 -13.46
C LEU A 80 -9.25 17.55 -12.39
N ILE A 81 -10.40 16.95 -12.07
CA ILE A 81 -10.49 15.85 -11.10
C ILE A 81 -9.62 14.66 -11.51
N SER A 82 -9.58 14.32 -12.80
CA SER A 82 -8.71 13.26 -13.33
C SER A 82 -7.23 13.55 -13.08
N THR A 83 -6.81 14.80 -13.34
CA THR A 83 -5.42 15.23 -13.15
C THR A 83 -5.04 15.21 -11.67
N THR A 84 -5.96 15.62 -10.79
CA THR A 84 -5.77 15.56 -9.34
C THR A 84 -5.63 14.12 -8.85
N LEU A 85 -6.44 13.17 -9.35
CA LEU A 85 -6.35 11.74 -8.99
C LEU A 85 -4.98 11.14 -9.36
N VAL A 86 -4.50 11.40 -10.57
CA VAL A 86 -3.16 10.95 -11.02
C VAL A 86 -2.05 11.58 -10.17
N SER A 87 -2.21 12.86 -9.82
CA SER A 87 -1.25 13.58 -8.99
C SER A 87 -1.21 13.04 -7.57
N ILE A 88 -2.36 12.68 -6.98
CA ILE A 88 -2.44 12.01 -5.68
C ILE A 88 -1.73 10.65 -5.74
N GLN A 89 -1.95 9.86 -6.79
CA GLN A 89 -1.32 8.55 -6.92
C GLN A 89 0.22 8.65 -6.94
N ARG A 90 0.76 9.67 -7.63
CA ARG A 90 2.19 10.00 -7.62
C ARG A 90 2.65 10.53 -6.26
N LEU A 91 1.93 11.48 -5.67
CA LEU A 91 2.32 12.11 -4.40
C LEU A 91 2.42 11.10 -3.25
N TYR A 92 1.56 10.09 -3.25
CA TYR A 92 1.54 9.04 -2.22
C TYR A 92 2.47 7.86 -2.51
N ASN A 93 3.23 7.86 -3.62
CA ASN A 93 4.12 6.78 -4.07
C ASN A 93 3.49 5.38 -3.91
N ILE A 94 2.21 5.26 -4.27
CA ILE A 94 1.41 4.06 -4.00
C ILE A 94 2.02 2.84 -4.69
N GLN A 95 2.52 2.99 -5.92
CA GLN A 95 3.15 1.90 -6.67
C GLN A 95 4.45 1.40 -6.02
N GLU A 96 5.34 2.30 -5.60
CA GLU A 96 6.56 1.92 -4.89
C GLU A 96 6.25 1.18 -3.59
N LYS A 97 5.24 1.63 -2.85
CA LYS A 97 4.76 0.98 -1.62
C LYS A 97 4.23 -0.43 -1.90
N ILE A 98 3.41 -0.60 -2.93
CA ILE A 98 2.86 -1.91 -3.33
C ILE A 98 3.98 -2.86 -3.76
N ALA A 99 5.02 -2.37 -4.45
CA ALA A 99 6.17 -3.18 -4.83
C ALA A 99 7.07 -3.54 -3.63
N PHE A 100 7.16 -2.65 -2.64
CA PHE A 100 8.05 -2.81 -1.49
C PHE A 100 7.54 -3.81 -0.45
N TYR A 101 6.29 -3.65 0.02
CA TYR A 101 5.80 -4.41 1.18
C TYR A 101 5.81 -5.94 1.01
N PRO A 102 5.48 -6.53 -0.16
CA PRO A 102 5.49 -7.99 -0.34
C PRO A 102 6.83 -8.64 -0.03
N ALA A 103 7.94 -8.01 -0.41
CA ALA A 103 9.28 -8.57 -0.17
C ALA A 103 9.58 -8.74 1.33
N TYR A 104 9.12 -7.81 2.18
CA TYR A 104 9.32 -7.88 3.63
C TYR A 104 8.30 -8.77 4.34
N ILE A 105 7.10 -8.94 3.75
CA ILE A 105 6.13 -9.95 4.21
C ILE A 105 6.73 -11.35 4.03
N VAL A 106 7.25 -11.66 2.84
CA VAL A 106 7.84 -12.96 2.53
C VAL A 106 9.05 -13.24 3.42
N LYS A 107 10.00 -12.29 3.53
CA LYS A 107 11.15 -12.45 4.44
C LYS A 107 10.75 -12.69 5.89
N ALA A 108 9.69 -12.04 6.36
CA ALA A 108 9.20 -12.26 7.72
C ALA A 108 8.47 -13.60 7.88
N GLU A 109 7.87 -14.14 6.81
CA GLU A 109 7.32 -15.50 6.78
C GLU A 109 8.42 -16.55 6.81
N GLU A 110 9.46 -16.39 5.98
CA GLU A 110 10.66 -17.24 5.99
C GLU A 110 11.29 -17.27 7.39
N LEU A 111 11.47 -16.11 8.03
CA LEU A 111 11.99 -16.05 9.40
C LEU A 111 11.12 -16.74 10.46
N LEU A 112 9.79 -16.79 10.25
CA LEU A 112 8.90 -17.53 11.15
C LEU A 112 8.99 -19.03 10.93
N GLU A 113 9.12 -19.47 9.69
CA GLU A 113 9.34 -20.88 9.34
C GLU A 113 10.70 -21.37 9.88
N ASP A 114 11.75 -20.59 9.65
CA ASP A 114 13.08 -20.84 10.22
C ASP A 114 12.99 -20.91 11.74
N PHE A 115 12.27 -19.98 12.37
CA PHE A 115 12.08 -19.96 13.82
C PHE A 115 11.38 -21.23 14.34
N ASP A 116 10.35 -21.70 13.64
CA ASP A 116 9.61 -22.90 14.02
C ASP A 116 10.43 -24.19 13.83
N SER A 117 11.49 -24.14 13.01
CA SER A 117 12.44 -25.23 12.78
C SER A 117 13.64 -25.26 13.74
N ILE A 118 13.78 -24.26 14.63
CA ILE A 118 14.94 -24.12 15.53
C ILE A 118 15.04 -25.31 16.48
N THR A 119 16.21 -25.93 16.51
CA THR A 119 16.57 -27.00 17.44
C THR A 119 17.66 -26.61 18.43
N ASN A 120 18.42 -25.54 18.16
CA ASN A 120 19.55 -25.12 18.97
C ASN A 120 19.65 -23.58 19.11
N GLN A 121 20.52 -23.13 20.02
CA GLN A 121 20.65 -21.71 20.36
C GLN A 121 21.40 -20.89 19.29
N GLU A 122 22.23 -21.54 18.47
CA GLU A 122 22.98 -20.87 17.39
C GLU A 122 22.05 -20.48 16.22
N GLU A 123 21.12 -21.36 15.85
CA GLU A 123 20.05 -21.09 14.87
C GLU A 123 19.16 -19.94 15.32
N LEU A 124 18.81 -19.88 16.61
CA LEU A 124 18.05 -18.78 17.18
C LEU A 124 18.81 -17.44 17.07
N GLU A 125 20.10 -17.43 17.37
CA GLU A 125 20.92 -16.23 17.21
C GLU A 125 21.03 -15.81 15.74
N SER A 126 21.06 -16.77 14.82
CA SER A 126 21.00 -16.52 13.38
C SER A 126 19.69 -15.82 12.99
N VAL A 127 18.52 -16.37 13.35
CA VAL A 127 17.21 -15.75 13.07
C VAL A 127 17.13 -14.34 13.67
N ARG A 128 17.67 -14.15 14.88
CA ARG A 128 17.72 -12.82 15.52
C ARG A 128 18.60 -11.83 14.77
N LYS A 129 19.75 -12.26 14.24
CA LYS A 129 20.64 -11.43 13.41
C LYS A 129 19.97 -11.09 12.09
N GLN A 130 19.35 -12.07 11.42
CA GLN A 130 18.64 -11.87 10.17
C GLN A 130 17.46 -10.91 10.33
N PHE A 131 16.66 -11.05 11.40
CA PHE A 131 15.57 -10.12 11.71
C PHE A 131 16.08 -8.68 11.93
N LYS A 132 17.19 -8.50 12.66
CA LYS A 132 17.82 -7.19 12.84
C LYS A 132 18.31 -6.61 11.51
N GLN A 133 18.94 -7.42 10.66
CA GLN A 133 19.43 -6.99 9.35
C GLN A 133 18.27 -6.62 8.42
N MET A 134 17.18 -7.39 8.43
CA MET A 134 15.97 -7.08 7.67
C MET A 134 15.39 -5.71 8.08
N ARG A 135 15.31 -5.42 9.40
CA ARG A 135 14.84 -4.12 9.90
C ARG A 135 15.78 -2.97 9.52
N ALA A 136 17.10 -3.21 9.50
CA ALA A 136 18.06 -2.19 9.06
C ALA A 136 17.96 -1.92 7.56
N ASP A 137 17.84 -2.98 6.74
CA ASP A 137 17.64 -2.87 5.29
C ASP A 137 16.32 -2.18 4.96
N GLU A 138 15.26 -2.47 5.72
CA GLU A 138 13.97 -1.77 5.63
C GLU A 138 14.14 -0.27 5.88
N ALA A 139 14.79 0.12 6.98
CA ALA A 139 14.94 1.53 7.32
C ALA A 139 15.66 2.35 6.22
N LEU A 140 16.55 1.70 5.46
CA LEU A 140 17.26 2.31 4.33
C LEU A 140 16.41 2.39 3.05
N LYS A 141 15.57 1.36 2.79
CA LYS A 141 14.85 1.21 1.51
C LYS A 141 13.38 1.60 1.58
N ARG A 142 12.84 1.85 2.77
CA ARG A 142 11.43 2.14 2.96
C ARG A 142 11.03 3.38 2.16
N PRO A 143 10.02 3.27 1.28
CA PRO A 143 9.50 4.44 0.57
C PRO A 143 9.07 5.50 1.59
N ILE A 144 9.30 6.77 1.27
CA ILE A 144 8.95 7.88 2.17
C ILE A 144 7.45 7.78 2.51
N GLU A 145 7.16 7.36 3.73
CA GLU A 145 5.84 7.52 4.31
C GLU A 145 5.71 8.98 4.69
N ARG A 146 5.31 9.83 3.73
CA ARG A 146 4.79 11.15 4.08
C ARG A 146 3.56 10.90 4.94
N SER A 147 3.75 10.95 6.25
CA SER A 147 2.65 10.99 7.20
C SER A 147 1.81 12.21 6.83
N ASN A 148 0.50 12.03 6.74
CA ASN A 148 -0.45 13.10 6.51
C ASN A 148 -0.09 14.29 7.42
N ILE A 149 0.30 15.41 6.80
CA ILE A 149 0.10 16.75 7.35
C ILE A 149 -1.22 17.23 6.75
#